data_AF-M2Q3W1-F1
#
_entry.id   AF-M2Q3W1-F1
#
_cell.length_a   1.000
_cell.length_b   1.000
_cell.length_c   1.000
_cell.angle_alpha   90.00
_cell.angle_beta   90.00
_cell.angle_gamma   90.00
#
_symmetry.space_group_name_H-M   'P 1'
#
loop_
_entity.id
_entity.type
_entity.pdbx_description
1 polymer ?
#
loop_
_entity_poly.entity_id
_entity_poly.type
_entity_poly.pdbx_seq_one_letter_code
_entity_poly.pdbx_strand_id
1 'polypeptide(L)'
;MREEIVRSIINETDLREQLILLKNTLKEDEQLTDSRLFDKLKFFLESGDSKIRKNAALVLGHYHRYNIKELLLNSYYHETTEYVKEAYLKALARQDCKSITDELRQIRSNLLTDCVTDSKHIDAQLKILNPLILSYITHKKKSIRLLHKGVDVILTSLPFYQFTLFEYVLNLKYKPVAQGVLVRTNSLYDLLPIRNYNELIIPIKNCSAMDINDKYISDCFQNSNLLELLNILFDTEEAFYYKLTDQLKIKNPALISKLVSHFNKSYSKRLLNVTSNYEIEILLRELRPHKVNAYLKITSLDNPRFDYRKEIISNSMQPYVANTLLQLAKPYMDVYAKVLDPFCGSGITLIERCLLKPVSFTIGIDIYAKGLEAAKRNTRAANLDINYVNKDCLRFVNNEMFDEIITDMPTYAQMKDKKALEYLYDNFFKRIPKLVRSDGYVFIYTSEISLIEKNLRLNKGYLSLIEHYDVPRGKNLFYFFILQVR
;
A
#
# COMPACT_ATOMS: atom_id res chain seq x y z
N MET A 1 36.20 6.27 -23.70
CA MET A 1 35.00 7.08 -23.39
C MET A 1 35.04 7.74 -22.02
N ARG A 2 34.87 7.04 -20.87
CA ARG A 2 34.82 7.74 -19.55
C ARG A 2 36.14 8.39 -19.14
N GLU A 3 37.26 7.73 -19.37
CA GLU A 3 38.58 8.33 -19.11
C GLU A 3 38.84 9.58 -19.96
N GLU A 4 38.33 9.62 -21.19
CA GLU A 4 38.44 10.80 -22.07
C GLU A 4 37.59 11.95 -21.53
N ILE A 5 36.36 11.68 -21.07
CA ILE A 5 35.51 12.67 -20.41
C ILE A 5 36.22 13.26 -19.19
N VAL A 6 36.79 12.40 -18.34
CA VAL A 6 37.52 12.84 -17.13
C VAL A 6 38.75 13.68 -17.50
N ARG A 7 39.53 13.28 -18.51
CA ARG A 7 40.67 14.07 -19.01
C ARG A 7 40.24 15.44 -19.54
N SER A 8 39.15 15.51 -20.31
CA SER A 8 38.61 16.79 -20.81
C SER A 8 38.16 17.70 -19.68
N ILE A 9 37.54 17.16 -18.61
CA ILE A 9 37.18 17.93 -17.42
C ILE A 9 38.43 18.46 -16.70
N ILE A 10 39.45 17.62 -16.53
CA ILE A 10 40.71 18.02 -15.87
C ILE A 10 41.42 19.12 -16.66
N ASN A 11 41.37 19.06 -18.00
CA ASN A 11 41.93 20.05 -18.90
C ASN A 11 40.97 21.23 -19.19
N GLU A 12 39.82 21.28 -18.52
CA GLU A 12 38.81 22.33 -18.67
C GLU A 12 38.29 22.54 -20.11
N THR A 13 38.37 21.50 -20.93
CA THR A 13 37.90 21.51 -22.33
C THR A 13 36.42 21.15 -22.38
N ASP A 14 35.59 22.03 -22.98
CA ASP A 14 34.13 21.90 -23.04
C ASP A 14 33.50 21.57 -21.67
N LEU A 15 34.07 22.17 -20.61
CA LEU A 15 33.90 21.76 -19.21
C LEU A 15 32.46 21.49 -18.81
N ARG A 16 31.54 22.39 -19.18
CA ARG A 16 30.12 22.27 -18.86
C ARG A 16 29.48 21.05 -19.50
N GLU A 17 29.76 20.78 -20.77
CA GLU A 17 29.22 19.63 -21.49
C GLU A 17 29.79 18.32 -20.94
N GLN A 18 31.09 18.31 -20.68
CA GLN A 18 31.77 17.13 -20.14
C GLN A 18 31.31 16.79 -18.72
N LEU A 19 31.08 17.79 -17.85
CA LEU A 19 30.50 17.56 -16.52
C LEU A 19 29.09 16.97 -16.59
N ILE A 20 28.26 17.47 -17.51
CA ILE A 20 26.90 16.92 -17.71
C ILE A 20 26.98 15.48 -18.20
N LEU A 21 27.87 15.21 -19.16
CA LEU A 21 28.07 13.89 -19.73
C LEU A 21 28.55 12.90 -18.66
N LEU A 22 29.61 13.26 -17.90
CA LEU A 22 30.11 12.46 -16.80
C LEU A 22 28.98 12.14 -15.81
N LYS A 23 28.30 13.16 -15.30
CA LYS A 23 27.19 13.02 -14.34
C LYS A 23 26.08 12.11 -14.87
N ASN A 24 25.76 12.15 -16.17
CA ASN A 24 24.76 11.26 -16.77
C ASN A 24 25.24 9.81 -16.91
N THR A 25 26.56 9.57 -16.94
CA THR A 25 27.11 8.21 -16.99
C THR A 25 27.18 7.51 -15.63
N LEU A 26 27.14 8.25 -14.52
CA LEU A 26 27.33 7.68 -13.16
C LEU A 26 26.08 6.93 -12.68
N LYS A 27 26.27 5.71 -12.18
CA LYS A 27 25.19 4.94 -11.52
C LYS A 27 25.00 5.36 -10.06
N GLU A 28 23.88 4.99 -9.45
CA GLU A 28 23.53 5.45 -8.10
C GLU A 28 24.56 5.03 -7.03
N ASP A 29 25.05 3.82 -7.15
CA ASP A 29 25.99 3.10 -6.29
C ASP A 29 27.46 3.25 -6.69
N GLU A 30 27.73 4.04 -7.74
CA GLU A 30 29.07 4.19 -8.28
C GLU A 30 29.93 5.17 -7.48
N GLN A 31 31.15 4.75 -7.15
CA GLN A 31 32.16 5.57 -6.47
C GLN A 31 33.28 5.99 -7.41
N LEU A 32 33.61 7.29 -7.40
CA LEU A 32 34.76 7.85 -8.09
C LEU A 32 36.01 7.89 -7.19
N THR A 33 37.17 7.67 -7.81
CA THR A 33 38.46 7.58 -7.09
C THR A 33 39.54 8.52 -7.63
N ASP A 34 39.38 9.11 -8.82
CA ASP A 34 40.39 9.98 -9.46
C ASP A 34 40.67 11.25 -8.64
N SER A 35 41.89 11.37 -8.10
CA SER A 35 42.30 12.51 -7.27
C SER A 35 42.40 13.83 -8.04
N ARG A 36 42.83 13.80 -9.30
CA ARG A 36 43.01 15.02 -10.10
C ARG A 36 41.65 15.63 -10.44
N LEU A 37 40.71 14.77 -10.82
CA LEU A 37 39.32 15.17 -11.02
C LEU A 37 38.70 15.70 -9.74
N PHE A 38 38.90 15.01 -8.61
CA PHE A 38 38.42 15.49 -7.30
C PHE A 38 38.92 16.90 -6.98
N ASP A 39 40.22 17.15 -7.17
CA ASP A 39 40.80 18.47 -6.92
C ASP A 39 40.21 19.55 -7.82
N LYS A 40 40.06 19.27 -9.11
CA LYS A 40 39.41 20.19 -10.07
C LYS A 40 37.96 20.48 -9.71
N LEU A 41 37.19 19.47 -9.32
CA LEU A 41 35.79 19.63 -8.95
C LEU A 41 35.59 20.57 -7.75
N LYS A 42 36.52 20.59 -6.78
CA LYS A 42 36.48 21.55 -5.67
C LYS A 42 36.54 23.00 -6.18
N PHE A 43 37.48 23.30 -7.08
CA PHE A 43 37.59 24.63 -7.68
C PHE A 43 36.35 24.99 -8.51
N PHE A 44 35.74 24.00 -9.18
CA PHE A 44 34.52 24.23 -9.98
C PHE A 44 33.29 24.60 -9.14
N LEU A 45 33.29 24.38 -7.82
CA LEU A 45 32.25 24.88 -6.92
C LEU A 45 32.28 26.41 -6.78
N GLU A 46 33.38 27.08 -7.14
CA GLU A 46 33.53 28.54 -7.11
C GLU A 46 33.37 29.18 -8.50
N SER A 47 33.04 28.37 -9.52
CA SER A 47 32.87 28.86 -10.90
C SER A 47 31.76 29.92 -10.99
N GLY A 48 31.96 30.94 -11.84
CA GLY A 48 30.92 31.91 -12.17
C GLY A 48 29.70 31.29 -12.88
N ASP A 49 29.87 30.15 -13.58
CA ASP A 49 28.75 29.44 -14.21
C ASP A 49 28.04 28.51 -13.21
N SER A 50 26.84 28.90 -12.82
CA SER A 50 25.91 28.10 -11.99
C SER A 50 25.70 26.65 -12.45
N LYS A 51 25.75 26.36 -13.76
CA LYS A 51 25.63 24.98 -14.27
C LYS A 51 26.92 24.18 -14.08
N ILE A 52 28.08 24.83 -14.09
CA ILE A 52 29.34 24.17 -13.74
C ILE A 52 29.30 23.79 -12.26
N ARG A 53 28.99 24.75 -11.36
CA ARG A 53 28.85 24.49 -9.91
C ARG A 53 27.88 23.34 -9.61
N LYS A 54 26.69 23.40 -10.21
CA LYS A 54 25.65 22.37 -10.07
C LYS A 54 26.15 20.97 -10.42
N ASN A 55 26.74 20.80 -11.60
CA ASN A 55 27.16 19.48 -12.03
C ASN A 55 28.42 19.02 -11.29
N ALA A 56 29.32 19.94 -10.94
CA ALA A 56 30.48 19.64 -10.10
C ALA A 56 30.05 19.10 -8.72
N ALA A 57 29.09 19.75 -8.06
CA ALA A 57 28.52 19.26 -6.79
C ALA A 57 27.93 17.85 -6.91
N LEU A 58 27.15 17.58 -7.96
CA LEU A 58 26.56 16.26 -8.19
C LEU A 58 27.63 15.18 -8.40
N VAL A 59 28.68 15.47 -9.17
CA VAL A 59 29.80 14.55 -9.40
C VAL A 59 30.60 14.34 -8.11
N LEU A 60 30.83 15.39 -7.30
CA LEU A 60 31.51 15.28 -6.00
C LEU A 60 30.79 14.35 -5.04
N GLY A 61 29.46 14.28 -5.09
CA GLY A 61 28.68 13.33 -4.28
C GLY A 61 29.03 11.85 -4.51
N HIS A 62 29.71 11.51 -5.61
CA HIS A 62 30.18 10.14 -5.89
C HIS A 62 31.57 9.84 -5.30
N TYR A 63 32.21 10.78 -4.62
CA TYR A 63 33.44 10.52 -3.88
C TYR A 63 33.09 10.19 -2.42
N HIS A 64 33.84 9.26 -1.82
CA HIS A 64 33.79 8.95 -0.40
C HIS A 64 35.18 9.23 0.21
N ARG A 65 35.47 10.52 0.40
CA ARG A 65 36.72 11.01 1.01
C ARG A 65 36.38 11.81 2.26
N TYR A 66 37.39 11.98 3.12
CA TYR A 66 37.29 12.86 4.27
C TYR A 66 36.93 14.30 3.83
N ASN A 67 36.13 15.01 4.64
CA ASN A 67 35.69 16.40 4.44
C ASN A 67 34.70 16.70 3.29
N ILE A 68 34.17 15.71 2.57
CA ILE A 68 33.26 15.99 1.45
C ILE A 68 31.95 16.62 1.92
N LYS A 69 31.36 16.12 3.00
CA LYS A 69 30.10 16.66 3.53
C LYS A 69 30.27 18.10 4.02
N GLU A 70 31.39 18.41 4.69
CA GLU A 70 31.73 19.76 5.14
C GLU A 70 31.93 20.70 3.94
N LEU A 71 32.66 20.25 2.91
CA LEU A 71 32.81 21.00 1.66
C LEU A 71 31.47 21.30 1.01
N LEU A 72 30.63 20.29 0.78
CA LEU A 72 29.33 20.44 0.14
C LEU A 72 28.38 21.33 0.95
N LEU A 73 28.39 21.20 2.29
CA LEU A 73 27.59 22.02 3.19
C LEU A 73 28.06 23.48 3.20
N ASN A 74 29.37 23.72 3.25
CA ASN A 74 29.92 25.07 3.16
C ASN A 74 29.57 25.71 1.81
N SER A 75 29.72 24.99 0.70
CA SER A 75 29.34 25.49 -0.62
C SER A 75 27.83 25.74 -0.74
N TYR A 76 26.98 24.92 -0.09
CA TYR A 76 25.54 25.18 -0.02
C TYR A 76 25.23 26.54 0.65
N TYR A 77 25.92 26.88 1.74
CA TYR A 77 25.70 28.15 2.44
C TYR A 77 26.15 29.38 1.63
N HIS A 78 27.18 29.24 0.80
CA HIS A 78 27.68 30.33 -0.06
C HIS A 78 26.95 30.43 -1.40
N GLU A 79 26.20 29.39 -1.79
CA GLU A 79 25.46 29.38 -3.04
C GLU A 79 24.27 30.35 -3.00
N THR A 80 24.19 31.24 -3.99
CA THR A 80 23.07 32.19 -4.15
C THR A 80 22.03 31.72 -5.16
N THR A 81 22.35 30.72 -5.98
CA THR A 81 21.47 30.20 -7.03
C THR A 81 20.65 29.02 -6.50
N GLU A 82 19.35 29.24 -6.29
CA GLU A 82 18.46 28.28 -5.61
C GLU A 82 18.36 26.90 -6.28
N TYR A 83 18.35 26.83 -7.62
CA TYR A 83 18.33 25.53 -8.30
C TYR A 83 19.67 24.76 -8.21
N VAL A 84 20.75 25.44 -7.81
CA VAL A 84 22.07 24.83 -7.57
C VAL A 84 22.15 24.31 -6.14
N LYS A 85 21.53 24.98 -5.16
CA LYS A 85 21.37 24.48 -3.79
C LYS A 85 20.79 23.07 -3.72
N GLU A 86 19.83 22.76 -4.59
CA GLU A 86 19.27 21.41 -4.76
C GLU A 86 20.36 20.36 -5.05
N ALA A 87 21.36 20.68 -5.87
CA ALA A 87 22.42 19.75 -6.24
C ALA A 87 23.36 19.42 -5.06
N TYR A 88 23.67 20.39 -4.21
CA TYR A 88 24.47 20.14 -3.01
C TYR A 88 23.73 19.21 -2.03
N LEU A 89 22.43 19.42 -1.82
CA LEU A 89 21.63 18.52 -0.98
C LEU A 89 21.55 17.10 -1.56
N LYS A 90 21.43 16.95 -2.89
CA LYS A 90 21.50 15.63 -3.54
C LYS A 90 22.86 14.96 -3.36
N ALA A 91 23.94 15.73 -3.43
CA ALA A 91 25.29 15.21 -3.22
C ALA A 91 25.50 14.80 -1.75
N LEU A 92 25.03 15.61 -0.80
CA LEU A 92 25.04 15.31 0.64
C LEU A 92 24.24 14.04 0.97
N ALA A 93 23.10 13.82 0.31
CA ALA A 93 22.30 12.61 0.50
C ALA A 93 23.03 11.29 0.18
N ARG A 94 24.21 11.36 -0.46
CA ARG A 94 25.09 10.22 -0.77
C ARG A 94 26.20 10.03 0.28
N GLN A 95 26.28 10.91 1.27
CA GLN A 95 27.31 10.93 2.30
C GLN A 95 26.71 10.56 3.66
N ASP A 96 27.54 10.10 4.59
CA ASP A 96 27.14 9.97 5.99
C ASP A 96 27.05 11.35 6.66
N CYS A 97 25.81 11.82 6.78
CA CYS A 97 25.44 13.13 7.32
C CYS A 97 25.06 13.09 8.81
N LYS A 98 25.31 11.99 9.52
CA LYS A 98 24.95 11.87 10.95
C LYS A 98 25.52 13.01 11.80
N SER A 99 26.77 13.42 11.53
CA SER A 99 27.44 14.49 12.27
C SER A 99 26.94 15.90 11.94
N ILE A 100 26.20 16.09 10.85
CA ILE A 100 25.72 17.41 10.39
C ILE A 100 24.17 17.50 10.39
N THR A 101 23.50 16.61 11.13
CA THR A 101 22.04 16.49 11.08
C THR A 101 21.35 17.74 11.63
N ASP A 102 21.96 18.45 12.57
CA ASP A 102 21.37 19.67 13.15
C ASP A 102 21.45 20.84 12.18
N GLU A 103 22.52 20.95 11.41
CA GLU A 103 22.68 21.91 10.31
C GLU A 103 21.64 21.66 9.21
N LEU A 104 21.42 20.39 8.85
CA LEU A 104 20.36 20.01 7.91
C LEU A 104 18.96 20.39 8.45
N ARG A 105 18.69 20.20 9.75
CA ARG A 105 17.44 20.65 10.39
C ARG A 105 17.29 22.16 10.38
N GLN A 106 18.37 22.90 10.58
CA GLN A 106 18.36 24.36 10.51
C GLN A 106 18.06 24.84 9.09
N ILE A 107 18.70 24.24 8.07
CA ILE A 107 18.39 24.52 6.66
C ILE A 107 16.91 24.29 6.38
N ARG A 108 16.35 23.15 6.84
CA ARG A 108 14.92 22.85 6.68
C ARG A 108 14.04 23.91 7.34
N SER A 109 14.36 24.30 8.57
CA SER A 109 13.61 25.31 9.31
C SER A 109 13.59 26.63 8.55
N ASN A 110 14.76 27.08 8.06
CA ASN A 110 14.89 28.32 7.30
C ASN A 110 14.04 28.27 6.02
N LEU A 111 14.12 27.17 5.27
CA LEU A 111 13.32 26.95 4.04
C LEU A 111 11.81 26.99 4.30
N LEU A 112 11.34 26.42 5.42
CA LEU A 112 9.92 26.40 5.79
C LEU A 112 9.39 27.77 6.23
N THR A 113 10.27 28.67 6.67
CA THR A 113 9.93 30.04 7.05
C THR A 113 10.22 31.08 5.95
N ASP A 114 10.85 30.67 4.85
CA ASP A 114 11.21 31.55 3.74
C ASP A 114 9.97 31.95 2.93
N CYS A 115 9.69 33.25 2.91
CA CYS A 115 8.59 33.86 2.17
C CYS A 115 9.03 34.57 0.88
N VAL A 116 10.35 34.68 0.65
CA VAL A 116 10.95 35.45 -0.45
C VAL A 116 11.29 34.52 -1.62
N THR A 117 11.85 33.35 -1.33
CA THR A 117 12.27 32.40 -2.36
C THR A 117 11.08 31.78 -3.08
N ASP A 118 11.21 31.55 -4.40
CA ASP A 118 10.18 30.83 -5.17
C ASP A 118 9.91 29.46 -4.54
N SER A 119 8.64 29.22 -4.19
CA SER A 119 8.13 27.96 -3.63
C SER A 119 8.61 26.72 -4.37
N LYS A 120 8.75 26.77 -5.69
CA LYS A 120 9.24 25.63 -6.49
C LYS A 120 10.64 25.19 -6.06
N HIS A 121 11.52 26.13 -5.75
CA HIS A 121 12.89 25.82 -5.33
C HIS A 121 12.94 25.37 -3.87
N ILE A 122 12.15 25.97 -3.00
CA ILE A 122 11.98 25.51 -1.62
C ILE A 122 11.47 24.07 -1.61
N ASP A 123 10.40 23.78 -2.35
CA ASP A 123 9.79 22.44 -2.42
C ASP A 123 10.77 21.39 -2.96
N ALA A 124 11.57 21.75 -3.96
CA ALA A 124 12.60 20.87 -4.51
C ALA A 124 13.66 20.50 -3.47
N GLN A 125 14.10 21.47 -2.66
CA GLN A 125 15.07 21.25 -1.58
C GLN A 125 14.46 20.41 -0.44
N LEU A 126 13.25 20.75 0.03
CA LEU A 126 12.54 20.01 1.07
C LEU A 126 12.27 18.55 0.70
N LYS A 127 12.01 18.27 -0.59
CA LYS A 127 11.80 16.91 -1.11
C LYS A 127 13.03 16.01 -0.92
N ILE A 128 14.24 16.58 -0.90
CA ILE A 128 15.49 15.85 -0.63
C ILE A 128 15.77 15.83 0.86
N LEU A 129 15.63 16.99 1.51
CA LEU A 129 16.04 17.22 2.87
C LEU A 129 15.19 16.48 3.90
N ASN A 130 13.87 16.39 3.67
CA ASN A 130 12.97 15.70 4.60
C ASN A 130 13.31 14.20 4.73
N PRO A 131 13.42 13.41 3.64
CA PRO A 131 13.87 12.02 3.72
C PRO A 131 15.30 11.87 4.27
N LEU A 132 16.21 12.79 3.92
CA LEU A 132 17.59 12.74 4.40
C LEU A 132 17.67 12.90 5.92
N ILE A 133 16.95 13.88 6.50
CA ILE A 133 16.90 14.04 7.95
C ILE A 133 16.22 12.84 8.60
N LEU A 134 15.14 12.34 7.98
CA LEU A 134 14.38 11.19 8.46
C LEU A 134 15.26 9.94 8.64
N SER A 135 16.21 9.69 7.72
CA SER A 135 17.06 8.50 7.78
C SER A 135 18.02 8.45 8.99
N TYR A 136 18.25 9.58 9.65
CA TYR A 136 19.08 9.67 10.87
C TYR A 136 18.26 9.73 12.16
N ILE A 137 16.94 9.79 12.07
CA ILE A 137 16.06 9.77 13.24
C ILE A 137 15.77 8.31 13.60
N THR A 138 16.15 7.92 14.83
CA THR A 138 15.62 6.71 15.45
C THR A 138 14.16 6.99 15.85
N HIS A 139 13.22 6.71 14.95
CA HIS A 139 11.80 6.89 15.24
C HIS A 139 11.38 5.96 16.37
N LYS A 140 11.15 6.51 17.56
CA LYS A 140 10.16 5.92 18.46
C LYS A 140 8.81 6.13 17.78
N LYS A 141 8.16 5.05 17.34
CA LYS A 141 6.80 5.12 16.78
C LYS A 141 5.92 5.89 17.77
N LYS A 142 5.31 6.99 17.31
CA LYS A 142 4.36 7.76 18.13
C LYS A 142 3.23 6.83 18.53
N SER A 143 3.04 6.65 19.84
CA SER A 143 2.01 5.76 20.38
C SER A 143 0.64 6.42 20.28
N ILE A 144 -0.38 5.64 19.95
CA ILE A 144 -1.75 6.15 19.88
C ILE A 144 -2.30 6.27 21.30
N ARG A 145 -2.77 7.47 21.66
CA ARG A 145 -3.28 7.83 23.00
C ARG A 145 -4.79 8.04 23.04
N LEU A 146 -5.38 8.57 21.96
CA LEU A 146 -6.81 8.91 21.83
C LEU A 146 -7.37 9.90 22.89
N LEU A 147 -6.57 10.36 23.86
CA LEU A 147 -6.92 11.34 24.90
C LEU A 147 -8.32 11.17 25.52
N HIS A 148 -8.77 9.92 25.67
CA HIS A 148 -10.14 9.56 26.12
C HIS A 148 -11.27 10.21 25.30
N LYS A 149 -10.99 10.68 24.09
CA LYS A 149 -11.94 11.29 23.16
C LYS A 149 -12.24 10.32 22.02
N GLY A 150 -13.53 10.12 21.76
CA GLY A 150 -13.95 9.33 20.62
C GLY A 150 -13.55 9.97 19.30
N VAL A 151 -13.05 9.14 18.38
CA VAL A 151 -12.77 9.51 16.99
C VAL A 151 -13.69 8.73 16.06
N ASP A 152 -14.08 9.36 14.97
CA ASP A 152 -14.87 8.71 13.94
C ASP A 152 -13.91 7.98 12.99
N VAL A 153 -14.22 6.75 12.62
CA VAL A 153 -13.36 5.86 11.84
C VAL A 153 -14.21 5.15 10.81
N ILE A 154 -13.77 5.12 9.56
CA ILE A 154 -14.38 4.30 8.51
C ILE A 154 -13.59 3.00 8.39
N LEU A 155 -14.26 1.90 8.67
CA LEU A 155 -13.85 0.56 8.26
C LEU A 155 -14.33 0.35 6.83
N THR A 156 -13.43 0.51 5.86
CA THR A 156 -13.80 0.36 4.45
C THR A 156 -14.12 -1.09 4.14
N SER A 157 -15.15 -1.36 3.35
CA SER A 157 -15.59 -2.72 3.04
C SER A 157 -15.61 -2.97 1.53
N LEU A 158 -15.87 -4.21 1.16
CA LEU A 158 -16.34 -4.52 -0.18
C LEU A 158 -17.66 -3.74 -0.44
N PRO A 159 -17.86 -3.13 -1.64
CA PRO A 159 -19.08 -2.39 -1.95
C PRO A 159 -20.35 -3.24 -1.73
N PHE A 160 -21.41 -2.64 -1.20
CA PHE A 160 -22.69 -3.28 -0.86
C PHE A 160 -22.67 -4.31 0.30
N TYR A 161 -21.50 -4.75 0.76
CA TYR A 161 -21.36 -5.75 1.82
C TYR A 161 -20.99 -5.17 3.20
N GLN A 162 -21.34 -3.90 3.45
CA GLN A 162 -21.03 -3.24 4.72
C GLN A 162 -21.69 -3.95 5.91
N PHE A 163 -22.84 -4.60 5.69
CA PHE A 163 -23.59 -5.31 6.72
C PHE A 163 -22.83 -6.47 7.36
N THR A 164 -21.86 -7.06 6.65
CA THR A 164 -21.00 -8.12 7.21
C THR A 164 -20.15 -7.62 8.38
N LEU A 165 -19.96 -6.31 8.52
CA LEU A 165 -19.23 -5.71 9.64
C LEU A 165 -20.11 -5.43 10.86
N PHE A 166 -21.45 -5.47 10.73
CA PHE A 166 -22.35 -4.94 11.77
C PHE A 166 -22.23 -5.70 13.08
N GLU A 167 -22.14 -7.04 13.06
CA GLU A 167 -21.99 -7.86 14.27
C GLU A 167 -20.76 -7.47 15.11
N TYR A 168 -19.70 -6.98 14.47
CA TYR A 168 -18.45 -6.60 15.12
C TYR A 168 -18.46 -5.19 15.73
N VAL A 169 -19.49 -4.39 15.45
CA VAL A 169 -19.54 -2.98 15.84
C VAL A 169 -20.83 -2.60 16.58
N LEU A 170 -21.66 -3.59 16.96
CA LEU A 170 -22.92 -3.38 17.67
C LEU A 170 -22.74 -2.63 19.01
N ASN A 171 -21.60 -2.82 19.67
CA ASN A 171 -21.23 -2.14 20.91
C ASN A 171 -20.78 -0.68 20.70
N LEU A 172 -20.64 -0.24 19.45
CA LEU A 172 -20.19 1.11 19.09
C LEU A 172 -21.34 1.92 18.49
N LYS A 173 -21.21 3.25 18.51
CA LYS A 173 -22.04 4.09 17.65
C LYS A 173 -21.57 3.95 16.22
N TYR A 174 -22.37 3.33 15.35
CA TYR A 174 -22.01 3.10 13.96
C TYR A 174 -23.10 3.54 12.97
N LYS A 175 -22.70 3.80 11.72
CA LYS A 175 -23.60 4.01 10.59
C LYS A 175 -22.99 3.48 9.28
N PRO A 176 -23.78 2.85 8.40
CA PRO A 176 -23.31 2.50 7.06
C PRO A 176 -23.00 3.76 6.25
N VAL A 177 -21.93 3.70 5.46
CA VAL A 177 -21.53 4.75 4.51
C VAL A 177 -21.14 4.11 3.17
N ALA A 178 -21.09 4.90 2.10
CA ALA A 178 -20.82 4.37 0.75
C ALA A 178 -19.54 3.50 0.67
N GLN A 179 -18.52 3.83 1.47
CA GLN A 179 -17.23 3.12 1.46
C GLN A 179 -17.12 1.95 2.45
N GLY A 180 -18.08 1.78 3.36
CA GLY A 180 -17.93 0.87 4.50
C GLY A 180 -18.81 1.24 5.69
N VAL A 181 -18.28 1.09 6.90
CA VAL A 181 -19.01 1.43 8.14
C VAL A 181 -18.26 2.53 8.88
N LEU A 182 -18.93 3.65 9.15
CA LEU A 182 -18.42 4.68 10.04
C LEU A 182 -18.75 4.28 11.48
N VAL A 183 -17.74 4.15 12.32
CA VAL A 183 -17.85 3.87 13.76
C VAL A 183 -17.25 5.01 14.55
N ARG A 184 -17.77 5.26 15.75
CA ARG A 184 -17.13 6.14 16.73
C ARG A 184 -16.51 5.28 17.82
N THR A 185 -15.20 5.39 18.00
CA THR A 185 -14.43 4.55 18.95
C THR A 185 -13.50 5.38 19.83
N ASN A 186 -13.24 4.90 21.04
CA ASN A 186 -12.21 5.40 21.95
C ASN A 186 -10.93 4.53 21.92
N SER A 187 -10.91 3.47 21.12
CA SER A 187 -9.76 2.58 20.91
C SER A 187 -9.68 2.16 19.44
N LEU A 188 -8.59 2.53 18.76
CA LEU A 188 -8.33 2.03 17.40
C LEU A 188 -7.89 0.57 17.42
N TYR A 189 -7.25 0.12 18.51
CA TYR A 189 -6.76 -1.25 18.68
C TYR A 189 -7.90 -2.27 18.69
N ASP A 190 -9.06 -1.91 19.27
CA ASP A 190 -10.23 -2.80 19.33
C ASP A 190 -10.80 -3.09 17.94
N LEU A 191 -10.54 -2.21 16.96
CA LEU A 191 -10.99 -2.40 15.58
C LEU A 191 -10.03 -3.26 14.76
N LEU A 192 -8.75 -3.39 15.17
CA LEU A 192 -7.73 -4.09 14.38
C LEU A 192 -8.05 -5.57 14.12
N PRO A 193 -8.57 -6.35 15.09
CA PRO A 193 -8.85 -7.78 14.88
C PRO A 193 -9.93 -8.07 13.83
N ILE A 194 -10.80 -7.11 13.50
CA ILE A 194 -11.89 -7.29 12.54
C ILE A 194 -11.28 -7.61 11.15
N ARG A 195 -11.70 -8.72 10.55
CA ARG A 195 -11.02 -9.29 9.38
C ARG A 195 -11.65 -8.88 8.04
N ASN A 196 -12.91 -8.47 8.00
CA ASN A 196 -13.67 -8.21 6.77
C ASN A 196 -13.71 -6.72 6.34
N TYR A 197 -12.86 -5.85 6.90
CA TYR A 197 -12.62 -4.50 6.35
C TYR A 197 -11.29 -4.43 5.58
N ASN A 198 -11.15 -3.56 4.60
CA ASN A 198 -9.93 -3.38 3.81
C ASN A 198 -8.93 -2.42 4.50
N GLU A 199 -9.37 -1.19 4.72
CA GLU A 199 -8.59 -0.12 5.36
C GLU A 199 -9.38 0.53 6.51
N LEU A 200 -8.64 0.95 7.53
CA LEU A 200 -9.10 1.82 8.60
C LEU A 200 -8.66 3.25 8.25
N ILE A 201 -9.62 4.15 8.01
CA ILE A 201 -9.37 5.55 7.64
C ILE A 201 -10.21 6.50 8.48
N ILE A 202 -9.68 7.66 8.82
CA ILE A 202 -10.34 8.65 9.68
C ILE A 202 -10.76 9.84 8.80
N PRO A 203 -12.05 10.18 8.69
CA PRO A 203 -12.49 11.34 7.94
C PRO A 203 -11.97 12.63 8.57
N ILE A 204 -11.45 13.53 7.72
CA ILE A 204 -11.04 14.87 8.13
C ILE A 204 -12.26 15.79 7.98
N LYS A 205 -12.72 16.38 9.10
CA LYS A 205 -13.89 17.27 9.11
C LYS A 205 -13.63 18.48 8.21
N ASN A 206 -14.69 18.97 7.55
CA ASN A 206 -14.63 20.06 6.57
C ASN A 206 -13.83 19.74 5.30
N CYS A 207 -13.37 18.50 5.11
CA CYS A 207 -12.69 18.07 3.89
C CYS A 207 -13.48 17.01 3.12
N SER A 208 -14.81 17.18 3.01
CA SER A 208 -15.70 16.28 2.27
C SER A 208 -16.30 16.97 1.05
N ALA A 209 -16.47 16.22 -0.04
CA ALA A 209 -17.07 16.70 -1.29
C ALA A 209 -16.51 18.04 -1.81
N MET A 210 -15.20 18.23 -1.69
CA MET A 210 -14.50 19.43 -2.17
C MET A 210 -14.35 19.39 -3.69
N ASP A 211 -14.32 20.56 -4.33
CA ASP A 211 -13.95 20.67 -5.73
C ASP A 211 -12.46 20.37 -5.92
N ILE A 212 -12.12 19.76 -7.06
CA ILE A 212 -10.73 19.39 -7.40
C ILE A 212 -9.97 20.65 -7.83
N ASN A 213 -9.56 21.45 -6.85
CA ASN A 213 -8.81 22.69 -6.99
C ASN A 213 -7.85 22.83 -5.81
N ASP A 214 -6.55 23.11 -6.08
CA ASP A 214 -5.53 23.13 -5.03
C ASP A 214 -5.79 24.20 -3.94
N LYS A 215 -6.23 25.40 -4.34
CA LYS A 215 -6.51 26.49 -3.39
C LYS A 215 -7.71 26.15 -2.52
N TYR A 216 -8.82 25.74 -3.15
CA TYR A 216 -10.04 25.40 -2.42
C TYR A 216 -9.84 24.23 -1.45
N ILE A 217 -9.12 23.19 -1.87
CA ILE A 217 -8.77 22.07 -0.98
C ILE A 217 -7.89 22.57 0.16
N SER A 218 -6.88 23.40 -0.10
CA SER A 218 -6.02 23.98 0.93
C SER A 218 -6.83 24.78 1.96
N ASP A 219 -7.75 25.63 1.51
CA ASP A 219 -8.62 26.43 2.39
C ASP A 219 -9.52 25.53 3.26
N CYS A 220 -10.06 24.45 2.70
CA CYS A 220 -10.82 23.46 3.47
C CYS A 220 -9.96 22.78 4.54
N PHE A 221 -8.70 22.45 4.24
CA PHE A 221 -7.77 21.88 5.22
C PHE A 221 -7.45 22.88 6.33
N GLN A 222 -7.20 24.16 6.01
CA GLN A 222 -6.94 25.19 7.02
C GLN A 222 -8.11 25.35 8.00
N ASN A 223 -9.33 25.13 7.54
CA ASN A 223 -10.55 25.13 8.35
C ASN A 223 -10.96 23.74 8.86
N SER A 224 -10.09 22.73 8.72
CA SER A 224 -10.37 21.35 9.12
C SER A 224 -9.96 21.07 10.56
N ASN A 225 -10.32 19.89 11.06
CA ASN A 225 -9.87 19.40 12.35
C ASN A 225 -8.57 18.58 12.29
N LEU A 226 -7.76 18.66 11.21
CA LEU A 226 -6.59 17.79 11.04
C LEU A 226 -5.60 17.87 12.22
N LEU A 227 -5.21 19.08 12.64
CA LEU A 227 -4.25 19.25 13.74
C LEU A 227 -4.84 18.83 15.10
N GLU A 228 -6.12 19.13 15.33
CA GLU A 228 -6.86 18.67 16.51
C GLU A 228 -6.89 17.14 16.55
N LEU A 229 -7.19 16.51 15.42
CA LEU A 229 -7.25 15.06 15.29
C LEU A 229 -5.88 14.42 15.59
N LEU A 230 -4.78 14.97 15.06
CA LEU A 230 -3.44 14.48 15.37
C LEU A 230 -3.12 14.63 16.86
N ASN A 231 -3.53 15.74 17.48
CA ASN A 231 -3.36 15.93 18.92
C ASN A 231 -4.15 14.90 19.74
N ILE A 232 -5.42 14.65 19.38
CA ILE A 232 -6.24 13.61 20.01
C ILE A 232 -5.59 12.24 19.87
N LEU A 233 -5.11 11.90 18.68
CA LEU A 233 -4.57 10.59 18.39
C LEU A 233 -3.24 10.31 19.10
N PHE A 234 -2.34 11.29 19.19
CA PHE A 234 -0.95 11.05 19.59
C PHE A 234 -0.48 11.84 20.82
N ASP A 235 -1.22 12.85 21.26
CA ASP A 235 -0.86 13.72 22.39
C ASP A 235 0.55 14.31 22.26
N THR A 236 0.80 14.97 21.12
CA THR A 236 2.11 15.53 20.82
C THR A 236 2.04 16.73 19.89
N GLU A 237 2.90 17.70 20.15
CA GLU A 237 3.14 18.85 19.28
C GLU A 237 4.22 18.60 18.23
N GLU A 238 4.88 17.42 18.27
CA GLU A 238 5.89 17.04 17.29
C GLU A 238 5.35 17.08 15.85
N ALA A 239 6.27 17.31 14.91
CA ALA A 239 5.98 17.18 13.50
C ALA A 239 5.74 15.71 13.12
N PHE A 240 4.85 15.51 12.15
CA PHE A 240 4.58 14.23 11.52
C PHE A 240 5.18 14.19 10.14
N TYR A 241 5.91 13.12 9.86
CA TYR A 241 6.27 12.79 8.49
C TYR A 241 5.06 12.20 7.78
N TYR A 242 4.63 12.85 6.70
CA TYR A 242 3.40 12.49 6.01
C TYR A 242 3.61 12.27 4.51
N LYS A 243 2.71 11.47 3.95
CA LYS A 243 2.53 11.36 2.50
C LYS A 243 1.14 11.86 2.11
N LEU A 244 1.05 12.68 1.07
CA LEU A 244 -0.20 13.02 0.41
C LEU A 244 -0.44 12.06 -0.75
N THR A 245 -1.52 11.30 -0.70
CA THR A 245 -1.80 10.23 -1.66
C THR A 245 -3.02 10.53 -2.51
N ASP A 246 -2.79 10.50 -3.81
CA ASP A 246 -3.82 10.62 -4.83
C ASP A 246 -4.61 9.31 -4.98
N GLN A 247 -5.89 9.35 -4.64
CA GLN A 247 -6.88 8.31 -4.90
C GLN A 247 -8.07 8.87 -5.69
N LEU A 248 -7.81 9.83 -6.58
CA LEU A 248 -8.76 10.30 -7.57
C LEU A 248 -8.97 9.24 -8.65
N LYS A 249 -10.09 9.34 -9.40
CA LYS A 249 -10.36 8.42 -10.52
C LYS A 249 -9.31 8.58 -11.62
N ILE A 250 -8.89 9.82 -11.88
CA ILE A 250 -7.78 10.16 -12.77
C ILE A 250 -6.67 10.76 -11.91
N LYS A 251 -5.49 10.15 -11.96
CA LYS A 251 -4.33 10.65 -11.22
C LYS A 251 -4.00 12.08 -11.65
N ASN A 252 -3.77 12.95 -10.69
CA ASN A 252 -3.38 14.34 -10.86
C ASN A 252 -2.14 14.68 -10.01
N PRO A 253 -0.93 14.26 -10.43
CA PRO A 253 0.30 14.54 -9.70
C PRO A 253 0.59 16.04 -9.54
N ALA A 254 0.14 16.87 -10.50
CA ALA A 254 0.30 18.32 -10.44
C ALA A 254 -0.50 18.94 -9.29
N LEU A 255 -1.74 18.48 -9.06
CA LEU A 255 -2.54 18.87 -7.91
C LEU A 255 -1.84 18.50 -6.59
N ILE A 256 -1.35 17.26 -6.48
CA ILE A 256 -0.62 16.80 -5.29
C ILE A 256 0.60 17.67 -5.01
N SER A 257 1.39 17.98 -6.04
CA SER A 257 2.58 18.82 -5.90
C SER A 257 2.23 20.22 -5.39
N LYS A 258 1.15 20.83 -5.90
CA LYS A 258 0.69 22.15 -5.43
C LYS A 258 0.17 22.11 -4.00
N LEU A 259 -0.58 21.07 -3.64
CA LEU A 259 -1.08 20.89 -2.27
C LEU A 259 0.04 20.67 -1.26
N VAL A 260 1.08 19.91 -1.62
CA VAL A 260 2.29 19.78 -0.79
C VAL A 260 2.94 21.14 -0.57
N SER A 261 3.04 21.98 -1.61
CA SER A 261 3.55 23.36 -1.48
C SER A 261 2.71 24.20 -0.51
N HIS A 262 1.39 24.15 -0.62
CA HIS A 262 0.47 24.84 0.30
C HIS A 262 0.59 24.33 1.74
N PHE A 263 0.80 23.02 1.93
CA PHE A 263 0.96 22.40 3.24
C PHE A 263 2.32 22.72 3.87
N ASN A 264 3.40 22.77 3.08
CA ASN A 264 4.72 23.19 3.57
C ASN A 264 4.66 24.59 4.20
N LYS A 265 3.81 25.48 3.65
CA LYS A 265 3.57 26.83 4.20
C LYS A 265 2.63 26.80 5.40
N SER A 266 1.45 26.18 5.25
CA SER A 266 0.36 26.25 6.25
C SER A 266 0.60 25.38 7.48
N TYR A 267 1.39 24.31 7.34
CA TYR A 267 1.67 23.32 8.37
C TYR A 267 3.17 23.12 8.60
N SER A 268 3.99 24.14 8.34
CA SER A 268 5.46 24.10 8.41
C SER A 268 6.01 23.46 9.69
N LYS A 269 5.35 23.68 10.84
CA LYS A 269 5.77 23.14 12.14
C LYS A 269 5.24 21.73 12.43
N ARG A 270 4.22 21.25 11.72
CA ARG A 270 3.46 20.04 12.08
C ARG A 270 3.51 18.94 11.03
N LEU A 271 3.71 19.24 9.75
CA LEU A 271 3.67 18.26 8.67
C LEU A 271 4.90 18.37 7.76
N LEU A 272 5.64 17.27 7.62
CA LEU A 272 6.84 17.17 6.79
C LEU A 272 6.64 16.13 5.68
N ASN A 273 6.59 16.59 4.43
CA ASN A 273 6.28 15.68 3.32
C ASN A 273 7.46 14.75 3.00
N VAL A 274 7.17 13.45 2.87
CA VAL A 274 8.10 12.40 2.40
C VAL A 274 7.37 11.35 1.55
N THR A 275 8.13 10.58 0.78
CA THR A 275 7.59 9.53 -0.11
C THR A 275 7.64 8.13 0.49
N SER A 276 8.45 7.92 1.54
CA SER A 276 8.65 6.65 2.25
C SER A 276 8.86 6.90 3.74
N ASN A 277 8.72 5.86 4.56
CA ASN A 277 8.92 5.91 6.02
C ASN A 277 8.08 7.00 6.75
N TYR A 278 6.91 7.33 6.22
CA TYR A 278 5.97 8.28 6.81
C TYR A 278 5.15 7.63 7.93
N GLU A 279 4.77 8.44 8.93
CA GLU A 279 3.99 8.06 10.11
C GLU A 279 2.48 8.08 9.85
N ILE A 280 2.07 8.98 8.94
CA ILE A 280 0.68 9.19 8.54
C ILE A 280 0.56 9.40 7.03
N GLU A 281 -0.60 9.05 6.48
CA GLU A 281 -0.95 9.26 5.09
C GLU A 281 -2.25 10.07 5.02
N ILE A 282 -2.25 11.12 4.20
CA ILE A 282 -3.45 11.90 3.89
C ILE A 282 -3.93 11.44 2.52
N LEU A 283 -5.11 10.80 2.50
CA LEU A 283 -5.71 10.23 1.30
C LEU A 283 -6.70 11.24 0.69
N LEU A 284 -6.48 11.62 -0.57
CA LEU A 284 -7.44 12.39 -1.36
C LEU A 284 -8.22 11.46 -2.26
N ARG A 285 -9.47 11.16 -1.92
CA ARG A 285 -10.29 10.14 -2.58
C ARG A 285 -11.51 10.74 -3.27
N GLU A 286 -11.68 10.42 -4.54
CA GLU A 286 -12.84 10.83 -5.33
C GLU A 286 -13.96 9.80 -5.21
N LEU A 287 -14.99 10.12 -4.41
CA LEU A 287 -16.15 9.23 -4.20
C LEU A 287 -17.30 9.51 -5.18
N ARG A 288 -17.45 10.78 -5.55
CA ARG A 288 -18.42 11.25 -6.54
C ARG A 288 -17.65 11.92 -7.67
N PRO A 289 -18.14 11.88 -8.91
CA PRO A 289 -17.47 12.54 -10.03
C PRO A 289 -17.07 13.98 -9.67
N HIS A 290 -15.80 14.31 -9.88
CA HIS A 290 -15.22 15.63 -9.66
C HIS A 290 -15.27 16.16 -8.22
N LYS A 291 -15.58 15.32 -7.23
CA LYS A 291 -15.61 15.71 -5.81
C LYS A 291 -14.66 14.86 -4.98
N VAL A 292 -13.73 15.51 -4.29
CA VAL A 292 -12.69 14.87 -3.49
C VAL A 292 -13.02 14.95 -1.99
N ASN A 293 -12.61 13.92 -1.26
CA ASN A 293 -12.73 13.82 0.19
C ASN A 293 -11.35 13.51 0.77
N ALA A 294 -11.02 14.07 1.93
CA ALA A 294 -9.77 13.79 2.61
C ALA A 294 -9.94 12.86 3.81
N TYR A 295 -9.03 11.91 3.94
CA TYR A 295 -8.97 10.98 5.07
C TYR A 295 -7.55 10.90 5.61
N LEU A 296 -7.42 10.70 6.91
CA LEU A 296 -6.18 10.36 7.58
C LEU A 296 -6.08 8.85 7.71
N LYS A 297 -4.93 8.28 7.36
CA LYS A 297 -4.56 6.89 7.62
C LYS A 297 -3.28 6.87 8.44
N ILE A 298 -3.27 6.08 9.51
CA ILE A 298 -2.12 5.98 10.40
C ILE A 298 -1.27 4.80 9.93
N THR A 299 -0.15 5.07 9.26
CA THR A 299 0.75 4.02 8.75
C THR A 299 1.64 3.44 9.82
N SER A 300 1.86 4.18 10.91
CA SER A 300 2.55 3.70 12.10
C SER A 300 1.73 2.72 12.96
N LEU A 301 0.43 2.55 12.67
CA LEU A 301 -0.45 1.60 13.35
C LEU A 301 -0.27 0.20 12.75
N ASP A 302 0.53 -0.62 13.42
CA ASP A 302 0.74 -2.01 13.02
C ASP A 302 -0.58 -2.79 13.12
N ASN A 303 -0.93 -3.51 12.06
CA ASN A 303 -2.14 -4.32 11.99
C ASN A 303 -1.79 -5.76 11.63
N PRO A 304 -1.65 -6.65 12.64
CA PRO A 304 -1.11 -7.99 12.43
C PRO A 304 -2.13 -8.98 11.85
N ARG A 305 -3.38 -8.56 11.60
CA ARG A 305 -4.49 -9.47 11.27
C ARG A 305 -4.22 -10.37 10.05
N PHE A 306 -3.38 -9.92 9.12
CA PHE A 306 -3.00 -10.67 7.91
C PHE A 306 -1.51 -10.99 7.84
N ASP A 307 -0.78 -10.93 8.95
CA ASP A 307 0.67 -11.19 9.00
C ASP A 307 1.04 -12.60 8.55
N TYR A 308 0.07 -13.52 8.55
CA TYR A 308 0.24 -14.86 8.01
C TYR A 308 0.52 -14.86 6.50
N ARG A 309 0.15 -13.80 5.76
CA ARG A 309 0.35 -13.71 4.31
C ARG A 309 1.79 -13.33 3.96
N LYS A 310 2.71 -14.28 4.19
CA LYS A 310 4.15 -14.13 3.90
C LYS A 310 4.49 -14.23 2.42
N GLU A 311 3.74 -15.05 1.67
CA GLU A 311 3.92 -15.23 0.24
C GLU A 311 2.68 -14.76 -0.53
N ILE A 312 2.91 -13.94 -1.55
CA ILE A 312 1.87 -13.37 -2.40
C ILE A 312 2.04 -13.93 -3.81
N ILE A 313 0.98 -14.57 -4.32
CA ILE A 313 0.90 -15.03 -5.70
C ILE A 313 0.01 -14.06 -6.49
N SER A 314 0.40 -13.79 -7.74
CA SER A 314 -0.41 -13.04 -8.69
C SER A 314 -1.84 -13.57 -8.75
N ASN A 315 -2.83 -12.69 -8.68
CA ASN A 315 -4.27 -13.01 -8.68
C ASN A 315 -4.81 -13.71 -7.41
N SER A 316 -4.01 -13.88 -6.35
CA SER A 316 -4.49 -14.36 -5.04
C SER A 316 -5.56 -13.43 -4.47
N MET A 317 -6.66 -14.02 -3.97
CA MET A 317 -7.71 -13.29 -3.26
C MET A 317 -7.13 -12.47 -2.10
N GLN A 318 -7.65 -11.26 -1.90
CA GLN A 318 -7.26 -10.44 -0.76
C GLN A 318 -7.94 -10.99 0.50
N PRO A 319 -7.24 -11.15 1.63
CA PRO A 319 -7.82 -11.74 2.84
C PRO A 319 -9.13 -11.10 3.31
N TYR A 320 -9.26 -9.77 3.27
CA TYR A 320 -10.51 -9.11 3.66
C TYR A 320 -11.69 -9.46 2.75
N VAL A 321 -11.44 -9.72 1.45
CA VAL A 321 -12.47 -10.17 0.51
C VAL A 321 -12.87 -11.59 0.86
N ALA A 322 -11.90 -12.51 1.03
CA ALA A 322 -12.15 -13.87 1.48
C ALA A 322 -12.98 -13.89 2.77
N ASN A 323 -12.58 -13.11 3.78
CA ASN A 323 -13.31 -13.02 5.03
C ASN A 323 -14.72 -12.44 4.85
N THR A 324 -14.89 -11.41 4.01
CA THR A 324 -16.24 -10.86 3.70
C THR A 324 -17.16 -11.94 3.13
N LEU A 325 -16.69 -12.75 2.18
CA LEU A 325 -17.47 -13.85 1.59
C LEU A 325 -17.78 -14.94 2.62
N LEU A 326 -16.80 -15.26 3.47
CA LEU A 326 -16.97 -16.21 4.56
C LEU A 326 -18.00 -15.73 5.60
N GLN A 327 -18.10 -14.42 5.87
CA GLN A 327 -19.17 -13.89 6.73
C GLN A 327 -20.56 -14.13 6.12
N LEU A 328 -20.71 -14.04 4.79
CA LEU A 328 -21.97 -14.38 4.11
C LEU A 328 -22.28 -15.87 4.24
N ALA A 329 -21.27 -16.71 4.11
CA ALA A 329 -21.41 -18.16 4.19
C ALA A 329 -21.46 -18.72 5.63
N LYS A 330 -21.12 -17.91 6.64
CA LYS A 330 -21.04 -18.28 8.07
C LYS A 330 -22.28 -19.02 8.59
N PRO A 331 -23.53 -18.69 8.19
CA PRO A 331 -24.72 -19.43 8.64
C PRO A 331 -24.79 -20.88 8.15
N TYR A 332 -24.09 -21.21 7.06
CA TYR A 332 -24.12 -22.54 6.40
C TYR A 332 -22.91 -23.41 6.73
N MET A 333 -22.03 -22.93 7.61
CA MET A 333 -20.78 -23.62 7.96
C MET A 333 -20.93 -24.35 9.28
N ASP A 334 -20.55 -25.64 9.30
CA ASP A 334 -20.52 -26.43 10.52
C ASP A 334 -19.24 -26.16 11.34
N VAL A 335 -19.34 -26.35 12.66
CA VAL A 335 -18.18 -26.42 13.55
C VAL A 335 -17.58 -27.82 13.44
N TYR A 336 -16.26 -27.92 13.42
CA TYR A 336 -15.52 -29.17 13.21
C TYR A 336 -15.81 -29.82 11.84
N ALA A 337 -16.10 -29.01 10.82
CA ALA A 337 -16.27 -29.48 9.45
C ALA A 337 -14.96 -30.04 8.86
N LYS A 338 -15.10 -31.00 7.95
CA LYS A 338 -14.10 -31.44 6.99
C LYS A 338 -14.21 -30.55 5.74
N VAL A 339 -13.19 -29.74 5.50
CA VAL A 339 -13.21 -28.68 4.47
C VAL A 339 -12.25 -28.99 3.33
N LEU A 340 -12.72 -28.85 2.10
CA LEU A 340 -11.91 -28.98 0.88
C LEU A 340 -11.87 -27.66 0.10
N ASP A 341 -10.68 -27.22 -0.29
CA ASP A 341 -10.50 -26.25 -1.38
C ASP A 341 -9.81 -26.94 -2.58
N PRO A 342 -10.54 -27.24 -3.66
CA PRO A 342 -10.03 -27.94 -4.84
C PRO A 342 -9.13 -27.08 -5.74
N PHE A 343 -9.05 -25.76 -5.52
CA PHE A 343 -8.28 -24.80 -6.31
C PHE A 343 -7.60 -23.77 -5.39
N CYS A 344 -6.88 -24.27 -4.38
CA CYS A 344 -6.53 -23.47 -3.20
C CYS A 344 -5.49 -22.37 -3.44
N GLY A 345 -4.74 -22.42 -4.54
CA GLY A 345 -3.72 -21.43 -4.88
C GLY A 345 -2.74 -21.18 -3.72
N SER A 346 -2.81 -19.98 -3.14
CA SER A 346 -1.96 -19.55 -2.01
C SER A 346 -2.59 -19.79 -0.62
N GLY A 347 -3.70 -20.52 -0.56
CA GLY A 347 -4.36 -20.96 0.67
C GLY A 347 -5.19 -19.91 1.40
N ILE A 348 -5.31 -18.68 0.89
CA ILE A 348 -5.93 -17.55 1.61
C ILE A 348 -7.36 -17.85 2.07
N THR A 349 -8.21 -18.33 1.15
CA THR A 349 -9.62 -18.62 1.44
C THR A 349 -9.75 -19.72 2.50
N LEU A 350 -8.94 -20.78 2.38
CA LEU A 350 -8.94 -21.91 3.30
C LEU A 350 -8.41 -21.53 4.70
N ILE A 351 -7.36 -20.71 4.76
CA ILE A 351 -6.83 -20.14 6.02
C ILE A 351 -7.90 -19.30 6.71
N GLU A 352 -8.55 -18.37 5.99
CA GLU A 352 -9.61 -17.55 6.57
C GLU A 352 -10.80 -18.39 7.06
N ARG A 353 -11.13 -19.48 6.36
CA ARG A 353 -12.19 -20.42 6.77
C ARG A 353 -11.85 -21.11 8.09
N CYS A 354 -10.60 -21.56 8.25
CA CYS A 354 -10.13 -22.21 9.49
C CYS A 354 -10.08 -21.24 10.68
N LEU A 355 -9.77 -19.96 10.42
CA LEU A 355 -9.79 -18.92 11.45
C LEU A 355 -11.21 -18.52 11.86
N LEU A 356 -12.20 -18.68 10.98
CA LEU A 356 -13.59 -18.29 11.26
C LEU A 356 -14.32 -19.28 12.17
N LYS A 357 -14.19 -20.59 11.94
CA LYS A 357 -14.73 -21.64 12.81
C LYS A 357 -13.77 -22.83 12.87
N PRO A 358 -13.66 -23.53 14.02
CA PRO A 358 -12.90 -24.76 14.13
C PRO A 358 -13.27 -25.79 13.07
N VAL A 359 -12.28 -26.56 12.62
CA VAL A 359 -12.37 -27.60 11.58
C VAL A 359 -11.79 -28.89 12.13
N SER A 360 -12.30 -30.06 11.71
CA SER A 360 -11.73 -31.35 12.12
C SER A 360 -10.66 -31.84 11.14
N PHE A 361 -10.80 -31.48 9.87
CA PHE A 361 -9.86 -31.82 8.80
C PHE A 361 -9.95 -30.77 7.71
N THR A 362 -8.82 -30.42 7.12
CA THR A 362 -8.77 -29.40 6.07
C THR A 362 -7.73 -29.76 5.03
N ILE A 363 -8.11 -29.68 3.76
CA ILE A 363 -7.24 -29.98 2.64
C ILE A 363 -7.40 -28.96 1.50
N GLY A 364 -6.27 -28.46 1.02
CA GLY A 364 -6.16 -27.65 -0.19
C GLY A 364 -5.49 -28.44 -1.30
N ILE A 365 -6.05 -28.35 -2.51
CA ILE A 365 -5.54 -29.01 -3.70
C ILE A 365 -5.26 -27.94 -4.75
N ASP A 366 -4.14 -28.08 -5.45
CA ASP A 366 -3.85 -27.26 -6.62
C ASP A 366 -2.85 -27.96 -7.54
N ILE A 367 -2.96 -27.70 -8.85
CA ILE A 367 -1.97 -28.17 -9.83
C ILE A 367 -0.70 -27.29 -9.81
N TYR A 368 -0.82 -26.04 -9.38
CA TYR A 368 0.26 -25.07 -9.36
C TYR A 368 1.16 -25.25 -8.14
N ALA A 369 2.29 -25.93 -8.31
CA ALA A 369 3.21 -26.26 -7.21
C ALA A 369 3.69 -25.03 -6.42
N LYS A 370 4.01 -23.91 -7.10
CA LYS A 370 4.40 -22.66 -6.42
C LYS A 370 3.25 -22.07 -5.58
N GLY A 371 2.01 -22.27 -6.03
CA GLY A 371 0.77 -22.09 -5.28
C GLY A 371 0.86 -22.70 -3.89
N LEU A 372 0.99 -24.02 -3.89
CA LEU A 372 1.01 -24.82 -2.68
C LEU A 372 2.19 -24.51 -1.76
N GLU A 373 3.37 -24.19 -2.31
CA GLU A 373 4.49 -23.77 -1.48
C GLU A 373 4.20 -22.44 -0.76
N ALA A 374 3.56 -21.47 -1.43
CA ALA A 374 3.07 -20.26 -0.77
C ALA A 374 1.99 -20.58 0.28
N ALA A 375 1.05 -21.48 -0.05
CA ALA A 375 -0.03 -21.88 0.86
C ALA A 375 0.51 -22.51 2.15
N LYS A 376 1.51 -23.40 2.04
CA LYS A 376 2.20 -23.99 3.19
C LYS A 376 2.90 -22.93 4.05
N ARG A 377 3.61 -21.97 3.44
CA ARG A 377 4.29 -20.89 4.20
C ARG A 377 3.28 -19.99 4.90
N ASN A 378 2.19 -19.63 4.21
CA ASN A 378 1.12 -18.81 4.77
C ASN A 378 0.41 -19.51 5.93
N THR A 379 0.11 -20.81 5.77
CA THR A 379 -0.53 -21.64 6.80
C THR A 379 0.33 -21.79 8.05
N ARG A 380 1.64 -22.05 7.89
CA ARG A 380 2.58 -22.10 9.02
C ARG A 380 2.61 -20.77 9.77
N ALA A 381 2.60 -19.66 9.05
CA ALA A 381 2.57 -18.33 9.66
C ALA A 381 1.21 -18.00 10.33
N ALA A 382 0.12 -18.66 9.91
CA ALA A 382 -1.18 -18.60 10.57
C ALA A 382 -1.29 -19.53 11.80
N ASN A 383 -0.29 -20.39 12.03
CA ASN A 383 -0.32 -21.44 13.04
C ASN A 383 -1.53 -22.38 12.91
N LEU A 384 -1.82 -22.80 11.68
CA LEU A 384 -2.90 -23.73 11.35
C LEU A 384 -2.35 -25.05 10.82
N ASP A 385 -3.14 -26.11 10.94
CA ASP A 385 -2.85 -27.42 10.35
C ASP A 385 -3.76 -27.63 9.13
N ILE A 386 -3.21 -27.36 7.94
CA ILE A 386 -3.91 -27.54 6.66
C ILE A 386 -3.06 -28.43 5.76
N ASN A 387 -3.68 -29.50 5.25
CA ASN A 387 -3.04 -30.43 4.34
C ASN A 387 -3.04 -29.88 2.92
N TYR A 388 -1.93 -30.02 2.21
CA TYR A 388 -1.80 -29.55 0.82
C TYR A 388 -1.33 -30.65 -0.11
N VAL A 389 -2.07 -30.86 -1.20
CA VAL A 389 -1.76 -31.91 -2.18
C VAL A 389 -1.63 -31.32 -3.57
N ASN A 390 -0.48 -31.57 -4.22
CA ASN A 390 -0.30 -31.23 -5.63
C ASN A 390 -0.99 -32.26 -6.52
N LYS A 391 -2.23 -31.95 -6.91
CA LYS A 391 -3.07 -32.86 -7.69
C LYS A 391 -4.06 -32.06 -8.54
N ASP A 392 -4.47 -32.67 -9.64
CA ASP A 392 -5.65 -32.24 -10.39
C ASP A 392 -6.92 -32.61 -9.61
N CYS A 393 -7.77 -31.62 -9.32
CA CYS A 393 -9.03 -31.82 -8.60
C CYS A 393 -9.96 -32.83 -9.29
N LEU A 394 -9.88 -32.95 -10.62
CA LEU A 394 -10.69 -33.88 -11.40
C LEU A 394 -10.23 -35.34 -11.22
N ARG A 395 -9.02 -35.55 -10.69
CA ARG A 395 -8.42 -36.86 -10.42
C ARG A 395 -8.23 -37.14 -8.93
N PHE A 396 -8.53 -36.16 -8.08
CA PHE A 396 -8.45 -36.35 -6.64
C PHE A 396 -9.48 -37.38 -6.16
N VAL A 397 -9.13 -38.18 -5.18
CA VAL A 397 -10.05 -39.10 -4.51
C VAL A 397 -9.74 -39.04 -3.03
N ASN A 398 -10.78 -39.08 -2.21
CA ASN A 398 -10.67 -39.19 -0.76
C ASN A 398 -11.57 -40.33 -0.30
N ASN A 399 -11.14 -41.04 0.74
CA ASN A 399 -11.92 -42.16 1.28
C ASN A 399 -13.19 -41.67 1.98
N GLU A 400 -13.15 -40.47 2.53
CA GLU A 400 -14.26 -39.85 3.24
C GLU A 400 -14.79 -38.63 2.49
N MET A 401 -16.08 -38.37 2.63
CA MET A 401 -16.69 -37.15 2.11
C MET A 401 -16.38 -35.95 3.00
N PHE A 402 -16.34 -34.78 2.38
CA PHE A 402 -16.23 -33.49 3.05
C PHE A 402 -17.61 -32.99 3.46
N ASP A 403 -17.64 -32.15 4.49
CA ASP A 403 -18.86 -31.44 4.90
C ASP A 403 -19.09 -30.21 4.02
N GLU A 404 -17.99 -29.59 3.58
CA GLU A 404 -18.05 -28.40 2.75
C GLU A 404 -16.88 -28.29 1.76
N ILE A 405 -17.16 -27.66 0.62
CA ILE A 405 -16.16 -27.13 -0.30
C ILE A 405 -16.19 -25.61 -0.24
N ILE A 406 -15.01 -24.98 -0.22
CA ILE A 406 -14.88 -23.54 -0.45
C ILE A 406 -13.80 -23.26 -1.47
N THR A 407 -14.09 -22.47 -2.50
CA THR A 407 -13.11 -22.28 -3.57
C THR A 407 -13.25 -20.99 -4.38
N ASP A 408 -12.11 -20.43 -4.78
CA ASP A 408 -11.96 -19.39 -5.81
C ASP A 408 -11.67 -20.11 -7.14
N MET A 409 -12.70 -20.30 -7.97
CA MET A 409 -12.59 -21.12 -9.18
C MET A 409 -11.67 -20.46 -10.21
N PRO A 410 -10.94 -21.27 -11.02
CA PRO A 410 -10.23 -20.76 -12.18
C PRO A 410 -11.15 -20.00 -13.13
N THR A 411 -10.60 -18.94 -13.74
CA THR A 411 -11.30 -18.03 -14.65
C THR A 411 -10.66 -18.03 -16.04
N TYR A 412 -11.38 -17.51 -17.04
CA TYR A 412 -10.82 -17.36 -18.39
C TYR A 412 -9.58 -16.47 -18.39
N ALA A 413 -9.54 -15.42 -17.57
CA ALA A 413 -8.39 -14.53 -17.46
C ALA A 413 -7.10 -15.25 -17.01
N GLN A 414 -7.24 -16.30 -16.19
CA GLN A 414 -6.12 -17.13 -15.73
C GLN A 414 -5.77 -18.23 -16.73
N MET A 415 -6.76 -18.95 -17.24
CA MET A 415 -6.53 -20.13 -18.09
C MET A 415 -6.26 -19.79 -19.57
N LYS A 416 -6.88 -18.72 -20.08
CA LYS A 416 -6.85 -18.30 -21.50
C LYS A 416 -7.27 -19.39 -22.50
N ASP A 417 -7.99 -20.39 -22.06
CA ASP A 417 -8.55 -21.47 -22.87
C ASP A 417 -9.99 -21.73 -22.46
N LYS A 418 -10.92 -21.38 -23.34
CA LYS A 418 -12.35 -21.51 -23.08
C LYS A 418 -12.80 -22.97 -23.02
N LYS A 419 -12.24 -23.85 -23.85
CA LYS A 419 -12.63 -25.27 -23.89
C LYS A 419 -12.13 -25.99 -22.64
N ALA A 420 -10.89 -25.73 -22.24
CA ALA A 420 -10.34 -26.30 -21.01
C ALA A 420 -11.10 -25.79 -19.77
N LEU A 421 -11.47 -24.52 -19.73
CA LEU A 421 -12.27 -23.93 -18.66
C LEU A 421 -13.66 -24.56 -18.57
N GLU A 422 -14.38 -24.66 -19.70
CA GLU A 422 -15.68 -25.34 -19.76
C GLU A 422 -15.58 -26.80 -19.31
N TYR A 423 -14.57 -27.52 -19.79
CA TYR A 423 -14.30 -28.90 -19.37
C TYR A 423 -14.06 -28.99 -17.86
N LEU A 424 -13.29 -28.07 -17.29
CA LEU A 424 -13.02 -28.03 -15.86
C LEU A 424 -14.31 -27.88 -15.05
N TYR A 425 -15.13 -26.87 -15.36
CA TYR A 425 -16.39 -26.62 -14.65
C TYR A 425 -17.35 -27.80 -14.80
N ASP A 426 -17.53 -28.31 -16.02
CA ASP A 426 -18.46 -29.40 -16.30
C ASP A 426 -18.10 -30.68 -15.52
N ASN A 427 -16.81 -31.00 -15.41
CA ASN A 427 -16.37 -32.20 -14.71
C ASN A 427 -16.25 -31.99 -13.20
N PHE A 428 -15.89 -30.78 -12.74
CA PHE A 428 -15.86 -30.48 -11.33
C PHE A 428 -17.26 -30.55 -10.70
N PHE A 429 -18.27 -29.95 -11.34
CA PHE A 429 -19.64 -30.01 -10.84
C PHE A 429 -20.21 -31.43 -10.74
N LYS A 430 -19.88 -32.31 -11.69
CA LYS A 430 -20.25 -33.73 -11.63
C LYS A 430 -19.56 -34.48 -10.47
N ARG A 431 -18.44 -33.96 -9.97
CA ARG A 431 -17.69 -34.55 -8.87
C ARG A 431 -18.15 -34.08 -7.50
N ILE A 432 -18.77 -32.90 -7.40
CA ILE A 432 -19.23 -32.34 -6.12
C ILE A 432 -20.03 -33.36 -5.28
N PRO A 433 -21.07 -34.05 -5.81
CA PRO A 433 -21.86 -35.00 -5.02
C PRO A 433 -21.10 -36.27 -4.60
N LYS A 434 -19.90 -36.49 -5.15
CA LYS A 434 -19.00 -37.58 -4.78
C LYS A 434 -17.94 -37.15 -3.77
N LEU A 435 -17.78 -35.85 -3.58
CA LEU A 435 -16.78 -35.26 -2.68
C LEU A 435 -17.43 -34.73 -1.40
N VAL A 436 -18.64 -34.20 -1.49
CA VAL A 436 -19.35 -33.56 -0.37
C VAL A 436 -20.56 -34.41 0.00
N ARG A 437 -20.76 -34.64 1.30
CA ARG A 437 -21.88 -35.43 1.81
C ARG A 437 -23.22 -34.79 1.44
N SER A 438 -24.30 -35.59 1.46
CA SER A 438 -25.67 -35.05 1.41
C SER A 438 -25.88 -34.02 2.52
N ASP A 439 -26.65 -32.99 2.21
CA ASP A 439 -26.87 -31.75 2.97
C ASP A 439 -25.63 -30.87 3.18
N GLY A 440 -24.45 -31.27 2.70
CA GLY A 440 -23.22 -30.48 2.76
C GLY A 440 -23.24 -29.29 1.79
N TYR A 441 -22.37 -28.31 2.04
CA TYR A 441 -22.38 -27.02 1.33
C TYR A 441 -21.18 -26.82 0.39
N VAL A 442 -21.40 -26.09 -0.69
CA VAL A 442 -20.35 -25.69 -1.63
C VAL A 442 -20.40 -24.18 -1.84
N PHE A 443 -19.30 -23.53 -1.48
CA PHE A 443 -19.11 -22.09 -1.60
C PHE A 443 -18.19 -21.81 -2.79
N ILE A 444 -18.74 -21.22 -3.85
CA ILE A 444 -18.01 -20.98 -5.10
C ILE A 444 -17.89 -19.48 -5.35
N TYR A 445 -16.65 -19.00 -5.48
CA TYR A 445 -16.35 -17.66 -5.97
C TYR A 445 -15.79 -17.74 -7.40
N THR A 446 -16.32 -16.92 -8.33
CA THR A 446 -15.86 -16.90 -9.74
C THR A 446 -16.33 -15.66 -10.50
N SER A 447 -15.71 -15.34 -11.65
CA SER A 447 -16.28 -14.41 -12.65
C SER A 447 -17.14 -15.11 -13.71
N GLU A 448 -17.14 -16.44 -13.77
CA GLU A 448 -17.71 -17.23 -14.86
C GLU A 448 -19.17 -17.64 -14.60
N ILE A 449 -20.08 -16.66 -14.41
CA ILE A 449 -21.48 -16.90 -14.05
C ILE A 449 -22.20 -17.87 -15.01
N SER A 450 -21.97 -17.74 -16.32
CA SER A 450 -22.64 -18.58 -17.32
C SER A 450 -22.27 -20.07 -17.20
N LEU A 451 -21.06 -20.38 -16.74
CA LEU A 451 -20.60 -21.75 -16.50
C LEU A 451 -21.24 -22.34 -15.24
N ILE A 452 -21.43 -21.53 -14.19
CA ILE A 452 -22.14 -21.92 -12.98
C ILE A 452 -23.60 -22.23 -13.30
N GLU A 453 -24.30 -21.32 -13.96
CA GLU A 453 -25.72 -21.50 -14.31
C GLU A 453 -25.95 -22.73 -15.19
N LYS A 454 -25.10 -22.92 -16.20
CA LYS A 454 -25.12 -24.14 -17.04
C LYS A 454 -24.99 -25.38 -16.18
N ASN A 455 -24.02 -25.42 -15.27
CA ASN A 455 -23.75 -26.61 -14.49
C ASN A 455 -24.77 -26.86 -13.37
N LEU A 456 -25.40 -25.83 -12.82
CA LEU A 456 -26.56 -25.99 -11.94
C LEU A 456 -27.74 -26.63 -12.68
N ARG A 457 -28.02 -26.22 -13.93
CA ARG A 457 -29.08 -26.85 -14.75
C ARG A 457 -28.78 -28.33 -15.03
N LEU A 458 -27.53 -28.65 -15.38
CA LEU A 458 -27.12 -30.02 -15.68
C LEU A 458 -27.10 -30.94 -14.45
N ASN A 459 -26.91 -30.38 -13.25
CA ASN A 459 -26.79 -31.14 -11.99
C ASN A 459 -27.96 -30.88 -11.03
N LYS A 460 -29.12 -30.41 -11.52
CA LYS A 460 -30.31 -30.04 -10.72
C LYS A 460 -30.86 -31.14 -9.80
N GLY A 461 -30.52 -32.40 -10.08
CA GLY A 461 -30.90 -33.55 -9.24
C GLY A 461 -30.02 -33.72 -8.01
N TYR A 462 -28.81 -33.14 -8.01
CA TYR A 462 -27.80 -33.32 -6.98
C TYR A 462 -27.39 -32.03 -6.28
N LEU A 463 -27.57 -30.88 -6.92
CA LEU A 463 -27.16 -29.58 -6.41
C LEU A 463 -28.34 -28.61 -6.39
N SER A 464 -28.48 -27.90 -5.28
CA SER A 464 -29.42 -26.79 -5.12
C SER A 464 -28.65 -25.48 -4.98
N LEU A 465 -29.07 -24.44 -5.70
CA LEU A 465 -28.65 -23.07 -5.41
C LEU A 465 -29.43 -22.57 -4.20
N ILE A 466 -28.72 -22.14 -3.16
CA ILE A 466 -29.30 -21.57 -1.94
C ILE A 466 -29.29 -20.05 -2.04
N GLU A 467 -28.11 -19.47 -2.29
CA GLU A 467 -27.94 -18.02 -2.44
C GLU A 467 -26.89 -17.70 -3.50
N HIS A 468 -27.02 -16.52 -4.12
CA HIS A 468 -26.00 -15.95 -4.99
C HIS A 468 -25.80 -14.46 -4.68
N TYR A 469 -24.56 -14.00 -4.85
CA TYR A 469 -24.13 -12.67 -4.48
C TYR A 469 -23.27 -12.06 -5.58
N ASP A 470 -23.63 -10.86 -6.01
CA ASP A 470 -22.83 -10.07 -6.95
C ASP A 470 -21.69 -9.38 -6.20
N VAL A 471 -20.46 -9.60 -6.63
CA VAL A 471 -19.24 -9.11 -5.96
C VAL A 471 -18.46 -8.17 -6.90
N PRO A 472 -18.78 -6.86 -6.92
CA PRO A 472 -18.06 -5.89 -7.72
C PRO A 472 -16.62 -5.72 -7.23
N ARG A 473 -15.65 -5.88 -8.12
CA ARG A 473 -14.22 -5.66 -7.86
C ARG A 473 -13.59 -4.77 -8.92
N GLY A 474 -13.50 -3.49 -8.59
CA GLY A 474 -12.99 -2.49 -9.53
C GLY A 474 -13.91 -2.39 -10.75
N LYS A 475 -13.40 -2.75 -11.93
CA LYS A 475 -14.17 -2.77 -13.19
C LYS A 475 -14.78 -4.14 -13.51
N ASN A 476 -14.45 -5.17 -12.75
CA ASN A 476 -14.88 -6.55 -13.00
C ASN A 476 -15.99 -6.94 -12.03
N LEU A 477 -16.89 -7.80 -12.48
CA LEU A 477 -17.91 -8.42 -11.64
C LEU A 477 -17.53 -9.88 -11.39
N PHE A 478 -17.53 -10.25 -10.11
CA PHE A 478 -17.41 -11.62 -9.65
C PHE A 478 -18.71 -12.00 -8.95
N TYR A 479 -18.85 -13.27 -8.62
CA TYR A 479 -20.04 -13.85 -8.04
C TYR A 479 -19.63 -14.82 -6.94
N PHE A 480 -20.41 -14.87 -5.88
CA PHE A 480 -20.27 -15.84 -4.81
C PHE A 480 -21.57 -16.64 -4.68
N PHE A 481 -21.47 -17.95 -4.82
CA PHE A 481 -22.59 -18.88 -4.80
C PHE A 481 -22.51 -19.77 -3.57
N ILE A 482 -23.66 -19.97 -2.94
CA ILE A 482 -23.86 -20.94 -1.87
C ILE A 482 -24.75 -22.03 -2.44
N LEU A 483 -24.19 -23.24 -2.58
CA LEU A 483 -24.90 -24.41 -3.07
C LEU A 483 -25.01 -25.45 -1.96
N GLN A 484 -26.03 -26.29 -2.03
CA GLN A 484 -26.19 -27.45 -1.16
C GLN A 484 -26.27 -28.73 -1.98
N VAL A 485 -25.61 -29.78 -1.50
CA VAL A 485 -25.68 -31.13 -2.07
C VAL A 485 -26.93 -31.83 -1.55
N ARG A 486 -27.71 -32.42 -2.46
CA ARG A 486 -28.90 -33.23 -2.13
C ARG A 486 -28.53 -34.65 -1.79
#